data_AF-H0J6J5-F1
#
_entry.id   AF-H0J6J5-F1
#
_cell.length_a   1.000
_cell.length_b   1.000
_cell.length_c   1.000
_cell.angle_alpha   90.00
_cell.angle_beta   90.00
_cell.angle_gamma   90.00
#
_symmetry.space_group_name_H-M   'P 1'
#
loop_
_entity.id
_entity.type
_entity.pdbx_description
1 polymer ?
#
loop_
_entity_poly.entity_id
_entity_poly.type
_entity_poly.pdbx_seq_one_letter_code
_entity_poly.pdbx_strand_id
1 'polypeptide(L)'
;MSRISGAIHTPEPRGFLRAYQPHLRYYLVDEARYTDEELGLVQTPLSGVFSIEKASKDRQGLQQAVDRVVAIIQADPHKDRIDKIITRWLKRHLQRLGAEVNLDQLNSLVEDKDMLAENLENWAQKERQVGRQETEQRLKKEADQRVLDSKRHAARKLIARTEMDDQAIAEITDLSVEDVDTLRAEVKH
;
A
#
# COMPACT_ATOMS: atom_id res chain seq x y z
N MET A 1 -15.51 22.85 -25.01
CA MET A 1 -14.55 21.72 -25.02
C MET A 1 -13.22 22.20 -24.47
N SER A 2 -13.09 22.24 -23.14
CA SER A 2 -11.94 22.84 -22.46
C SER A 2 -10.76 21.85 -22.46
N ARG A 3 -9.62 22.28 -23.02
CA ARG A 3 -8.35 21.57 -22.98
C ARG A 3 -7.77 21.70 -21.57
N ILE A 4 -7.67 20.60 -20.83
CA ILE A 4 -6.97 20.60 -19.54
C ILE A 4 -5.48 20.44 -19.85
N SER A 5 -4.80 21.58 -19.86
CA SER A 5 -3.33 21.69 -19.87
C SER A 5 -2.85 21.50 -18.43
N GLY A 6 -2.49 20.27 -18.07
CA GLY A 6 -1.83 19.93 -16.80
C GLY A 6 -0.39 19.51 -17.09
N ALA A 7 0.56 20.34 -16.68
CA ALA A 7 1.97 20.27 -17.03
C ALA A 7 2.67 19.01 -16.48
N ILE A 8 3.02 18.09 -17.36
CA ILE A 8 4.22 17.25 -17.20
C ILE A 8 5.33 18.02 -17.91
N HIS A 9 6.16 18.76 -17.17
CA HIS A 9 7.34 19.43 -17.73
C HIS A 9 8.39 18.38 -18.12
N THR A 10 8.25 17.76 -19.29
CA THR A 10 9.39 17.14 -19.98
C THR A 10 10.17 18.24 -20.70
N PRO A 11 11.50 18.36 -20.50
CA PRO A 11 12.30 19.31 -21.28
C PRO A 11 12.17 18.98 -22.78
N GLU A 12 12.01 20.00 -23.62
CA GLU A 12 11.94 19.77 -25.07
C GLU A 12 13.21 19.06 -25.56
N PRO A 13 13.09 17.91 -26.25
CA PRO A 13 14.24 17.22 -26.80
C PRO A 13 14.95 18.13 -27.82
N ARG A 14 16.29 18.12 -27.81
CA ARG A 14 17.12 18.83 -28.80
C ARG A 14 16.66 18.44 -30.22
N GLY A 15 16.69 19.39 -31.16
CA GLY A 15 16.04 19.27 -32.47
C GLY A 15 16.32 17.98 -33.26
N PHE A 16 17.52 17.39 -33.12
CA PHE A 16 17.88 16.12 -33.78
C PHE A 16 17.16 14.88 -33.21
N LEU A 17 16.64 14.95 -31.98
CA LEU A 17 15.88 13.88 -31.33
C LEU A 17 14.38 13.91 -31.66
N ARG A 18 13.87 14.99 -32.27
CA ARG A 18 12.45 15.09 -32.66
C ARG A 18 12.03 13.99 -33.64
N ALA A 19 12.91 13.59 -34.55
CA ALA A 19 12.65 12.50 -35.51
C ALA A 19 12.52 11.11 -34.84
N TYR A 20 13.10 10.95 -33.65
CA TYR A 20 13.06 9.72 -32.86
C TYR A 20 12.03 9.78 -31.73
N GLN A 21 11.27 10.87 -31.62
CA GLN A 21 10.26 11.00 -30.58
C GLN A 21 9.01 10.18 -30.96
N PRO A 22 8.65 9.17 -30.17
CA PRO A 22 7.48 8.36 -30.47
C PRO A 22 6.22 9.21 -30.27
N HIS A 23 5.42 9.36 -31.33
CA HIS A 23 4.14 10.07 -31.30
C HIS A 23 3.05 9.13 -30.80
N LEU A 24 3.16 8.74 -29.53
CA LEU A 24 2.22 7.81 -28.90
C LEU A 24 0.96 8.59 -28.49
N ARG A 25 -0.21 8.07 -28.90
CA ARG A 25 -1.50 8.54 -28.40
C ARG A 25 -1.77 7.84 -27.08
N TYR A 26 -1.63 8.56 -25.97
CA TYR A 26 -1.97 8.05 -24.65
C TYR A 26 -3.41 8.39 -24.32
N TYR A 27 -4.10 7.44 -23.69
CA TYR A 27 -5.36 7.68 -23.00
C TYR A 27 -5.06 7.70 -21.51
N LEU A 28 -5.42 8.78 -20.82
CA LEU A 28 -5.34 8.83 -19.37
C LEU A 28 -6.49 8.01 -18.80
N VAL A 29 -6.16 6.95 -18.07
CA VAL A 29 -7.12 6.16 -17.30
C VAL A 29 -6.90 6.49 -15.84
N ASP A 30 -7.92 7.07 -15.21
CA ASP A 30 -7.94 7.32 -13.77
C ASP A 30 -8.79 6.24 -13.10
N GLU A 31 -8.13 5.16 -12.67
CA GLU A 31 -8.78 4.01 -12.06
C GLU A 31 -9.38 4.37 -10.69
N ALA A 32 -8.77 5.31 -9.96
CA ALA A 32 -9.22 5.73 -8.63
C ALA A 32 -10.53 6.53 -8.66
N ARG A 33 -10.89 7.10 -9.82
CA ARG A 33 -12.10 7.92 -9.99
C ARG A 33 -13.41 7.15 -9.86
N TYR A 34 -13.44 5.88 -10.29
CA TYR A 34 -14.68 5.11 -10.32
C TYR A 34 -15.04 4.56 -8.93
N THR A 35 -16.29 4.50 -8.54
CA THR A 35 -16.71 3.72 -7.36
C THR A 35 -16.99 2.25 -7.74
N ASP A 36 -17.12 1.35 -6.77
CA ASP A 36 -17.49 -0.04 -7.12
C ASP A 36 -18.92 -0.12 -7.69
N GLU A 37 -19.81 0.77 -7.24
CA GLU A 37 -21.16 0.89 -7.79
C GLU A 37 -21.12 1.31 -9.26
N GLU A 38 -20.30 2.32 -9.60
CA GLU A 38 -20.12 2.77 -10.98
C GLU A 38 -19.50 1.68 -11.87
N LEU A 39 -18.52 0.94 -11.36
CA LEU A 39 -17.95 -0.21 -12.06
C LEU A 39 -18.98 -1.32 -12.24
N GLY A 40 -19.90 -1.49 -11.29
CA GLY A 40 -20.99 -2.45 -11.35
C GLY A 40 -22.05 -2.13 -12.41
N LEU A 41 -22.18 -0.85 -12.81
CA LEU A 41 -23.06 -0.46 -13.91
C LEU A 41 -22.47 -0.82 -15.28
N VAL A 42 -21.15 -0.94 -15.37
CA VAL A 42 -20.44 -1.30 -16.59
C VAL A 42 -20.21 -2.81 -16.60
N GLN A 43 -20.92 -3.53 -17.46
CA GLN A 43 -20.86 -5.00 -17.53
C GLN A 43 -19.78 -5.45 -18.53
N THR A 44 -18.51 -5.11 -18.26
CA THR A 44 -17.37 -5.47 -19.13
C THR A 44 -16.30 -6.26 -18.36
N PRO A 45 -15.54 -7.14 -19.01
CA PRO A 45 -14.47 -7.86 -18.31
C PRO A 45 -13.45 -6.93 -17.64
N LEU A 46 -13.21 -5.75 -18.23
CA LEU A 46 -12.30 -4.74 -17.68
C LEU A 46 -12.83 -4.08 -16.40
N SER A 47 -14.10 -3.70 -16.37
CA SER A 47 -14.71 -3.14 -15.14
C SER A 47 -14.71 -4.18 -14.01
N GLY A 48 -14.92 -5.45 -14.35
CA GLY A 48 -14.80 -6.54 -13.38
C GLY A 48 -13.38 -6.69 -12.81
N VAL A 49 -12.34 -6.55 -13.63
CA VAL A 49 -10.94 -6.52 -13.18
C VAL A 49 -10.70 -5.38 -12.17
N PHE A 50 -11.20 -4.18 -12.47
CA PHE A 50 -11.08 -3.04 -11.57
C PHE A 50 -11.87 -3.23 -10.26
N SER A 51 -13.04 -3.88 -10.30
CA SER A 51 -13.78 -4.23 -9.10
C SER A 51 -12.98 -5.16 -8.19
N ILE A 52 -12.32 -6.20 -8.74
CA ILE A 52 -11.47 -7.11 -7.94
C ILE A 52 -10.31 -6.35 -7.28
N GLU A 53 -9.62 -5.50 -8.04
CA GLU A 53 -8.48 -4.74 -7.52
C GLU A 53 -8.87 -3.83 -6.35
N LYS A 54 -10.01 -3.14 -6.47
CA LYS A 54 -10.53 -2.27 -5.40
C LYS A 54 -11.05 -3.02 -4.20
N ALA A 55 -11.74 -4.13 -4.44
CA ALA A 55 -12.41 -4.90 -3.41
C ALA A 55 -11.45 -5.77 -2.59
N SER A 56 -10.18 -5.88 -2.98
CA SER A 56 -9.12 -6.64 -2.29
C SER A 56 -9.01 -6.39 -0.77
N LYS A 57 -9.55 -5.27 -0.27
CA LYS A 57 -9.53 -4.89 1.15
C LYS A 57 -10.70 -5.44 1.98
N ASP A 58 -11.78 -5.93 1.37
CA ASP A 58 -12.97 -6.43 2.06
C ASP A 58 -13.46 -7.79 1.52
N ARG A 59 -13.79 -8.71 2.42
CA ARG A 59 -14.24 -10.07 2.06
C ARG A 59 -15.47 -10.04 1.17
N GLN A 60 -16.48 -9.32 1.63
CA GLN A 60 -17.80 -9.33 1.01
C GLN A 60 -17.74 -8.59 -0.33
N GLY A 61 -17.03 -7.46 -0.37
CA GLY A 61 -16.75 -6.75 -1.61
C GLY A 61 -16.01 -7.62 -2.63
N LEU A 62 -15.00 -8.38 -2.18
CA LEU A 62 -14.19 -9.21 -3.09
C LEU A 62 -14.98 -10.37 -3.67
N GLN A 63 -15.77 -11.06 -2.84
CA GLN A 63 -16.71 -12.09 -3.32
C GLN A 63 -17.68 -11.50 -4.36
N GLN A 64 -18.28 -10.35 -4.07
CA GLN A 64 -19.20 -9.68 -4.99
C GLN A 64 -18.52 -9.29 -6.31
N ALA A 65 -17.28 -8.79 -6.24
CA ALA A 65 -16.48 -8.46 -7.41
C ALA A 65 -16.17 -9.69 -8.27
N VAL A 66 -15.78 -10.81 -7.64
CA VAL A 66 -15.55 -12.10 -8.31
C VAL A 66 -16.83 -12.61 -8.96
N ASP A 67 -17.95 -12.65 -8.24
CA ASP A 67 -19.24 -13.09 -8.76
C ASP A 67 -19.69 -12.25 -9.96
N ARG A 68 -19.48 -10.93 -9.89
CA ARG A 68 -19.77 -10.01 -10.99
C ARG A 68 -18.90 -10.33 -12.21
N VAL A 69 -17.59 -10.51 -12.04
CA VAL A 69 -16.68 -10.89 -13.14
C VAL A 69 -17.11 -12.21 -13.77
N VAL A 70 -17.45 -13.21 -12.96
CA VAL A 70 -17.92 -14.51 -13.45
C VAL A 70 -19.20 -14.34 -14.28
N ALA A 71 -20.17 -13.56 -13.80
CA ALA A 71 -21.39 -13.28 -14.55
C ALA A 71 -21.11 -12.57 -15.89
N ILE A 72 -20.21 -11.60 -15.91
CA ILE A 72 -19.77 -10.89 -17.12
C ILE A 72 -19.13 -11.86 -18.11
N ILE A 73 -18.24 -12.73 -17.63
CA ILE A 73 -17.57 -13.74 -18.47
C ILE A 73 -18.59 -14.69 -19.07
N GLN A 74 -19.53 -15.20 -18.27
CA GLN A 74 -20.55 -16.13 -18.74
C GLN A 74 -21.48 -15.55 -19.80
N ALA A 75 -21.75 -14.24 -19.74
CA ALA A 75 -22.55 -13.52 -20.72
C ALA A 75 -21.80 -13.18 -22.02
N ASP A 76 -20.47 -13.30 -22.05
CA ASP A 76 -19.64 -12.94 -23.20
C ASP A 76 -19.67 -14.04 -24.29
N PRO A 77 -19.87 -13.70 -25.58
CA PRO A 77 -19.80 -14.67 -26.68
C PRO A 77 -18.46 -15.41 -26.78
N HIS A 78 -17.39 -14.83 -26.25
CA HIS A 78 -16.03 -15.37 -26.20
C HIS A 78 -15.62 -15.80 -24.78
N LYS A 79 -16.59 -16.18 -23.93
CA LYS A 79 -16.40 -16.59 -22.53
C LYS A 79 -15.15 -17.44 -22.27
N ASP A 80 -14.90 -18.48 -23.06
CA ASP A 80 -13.76 -19.39 -22.85
C ASP A 80 -12.40 -18.68 -23.03
N ARG A 81 -12.35 -17.69 -23.93
CA ARG A 81 -11.14 -16.90 -24.16
C ARG A 81 -10.97 -15.85 -23.06
N ILE A 82 -12.05 -15.17 -22.69
CA ILE A 82 -12.02 -14.14 -21.65
C ILE A 82 -11.66 -14.77 -20.31
N ASP A 83 -12.29 -15.89 -19.95
CA ASP A 83 -12.01 -16.65 -18.73
C ASP A 83 -10.52 -16.97 -18.60
N LYS A 84 -9.90 -17.51 -19.67
CA LYS A 84 -8.45 -17.80 -19.69
C LYS A 84 -7.58 -16.56 -19.49
N ILE A 85 -7.96 -15.43 -20.09
CA ILE A 85 -7.20 -14.18 -19.96
C ILE A 85 -7.29 -13.65 -18.54
N ILE A 86 -8.50 -13.56 -17.99
CA ILE A 86 -8.74 -13.03 -16.64
C ILE A 86 -8.14 -13.96 -15.59
N THR A 87 -8.28 -15.29 -15.74
CA THR A 87 -7.66 -16.27 -14.85
C THR A 87 -6.14 -16.11 -14.81
N ARG A 88 -5.48 -15.99 -15.97
CA ARG A 88 -4.03 -15.77 -16.05
C ARG A 88 -3.60 -14.44 -15.43
N TRP A 89 -4.37 -13.38 -15.67
CA TRP A 89 -4.13 -12.08 -15.05
C TRP A 89 -4.25 -12.17 -13.52
N LEU A 90 -5.32 -12.79 -13.02
CA LEU A 90 -5.59 -12.93 -11.59
C LEU A 90 -4.49 -13.73 -10.88
N LYS A 91 -4.06 -14.87 -11.45
CA LYS A 91 -2.90 -15.61 -10.93
C LYS A 91 -1.67 -14.70 -10.76
N ARG A 92 -1.35 -13.93 -11.79
CA ARG A 92 -0.18 -13.05 -11.78
C ARG A 92 -0.34 -11.88 -10.80
N HIS A 93 -1.54 -11.33 -10.67
CA HIS A 93 -1.84 -10.26 -9.72
C HIS A 93 -1.67 -10.74 -8.28
N LEU A 94 -2.25 -11.89 -7.95
CA LEU A 94 -2.16 -12.49 -6.60
C LEU A 94 -0.74 -12.94 -6.24
N GLN A 95 0.01 -13.49 -7.20
CA GLN A 95 1.45 -13.78 -7.01
C GLN A 95 2.26 -12.53 -6.66
N ARG A 96 1.98 -11.39 -7.30
CA ARG A 96 2.67 -10.13 -7.00
C ARG A 96 2.32 -9.56 -5.62
N LEU A 97 1.10 -9.81 -5.15
CA LEU A 97 0.65 -9.42 -3.81
C LEU A 97 1.20 -10.32 -2.70
N GLY A 98 2.09 -11.28 -3.04
CA GLY A 98 2.66 -12.20 -2.06
C GLY A 98 1.63 -13.17 -1.48
N ALA A 99 0.52 -13.38 -2.19
CA ALA A 99 -0.48 -14.35 -1.77
C ALA A 99 0.13 -15.76 -1.93
N GLU A 100 0.45 -16.41 -0.80
CA GLU A 100 0.75 -17.85 -0.71
C GLU A 100 -0.50 -18.70 -0.98
N VAL A 101 -1.19 -18.40 -2.06
CA VAL A 101 -2.37 -19.13 -2.51
C VAL A 101 -1.88 -20.23 -3.44
N ASN A 102 -2.40 -21.44 -3.29
CA ASN A 102 -2.16 -22.52 -4.24
C ASN A 102 -2.90 -22.26 -5.56
N LEU A 103 -2.37 -21.30 -6.33
CA LEU A 103 -2.92 -20.84 -7.60
C LEU A 103 -2.71 -21.86 -8.73
N ASP A 104 -1.98 -22.94 -8.49
CA ASP A 104 -1.78 -24.01 -9.47
C ASP A 104 -3.08 -24.76 -9.75
N GLN A 105 -3.99 -24.79 -8.78
CA GLN A 105 -5.31 -25.43 -8.92
C GLN A 105 -6.34 -24.54 -9.63
N LEU A 106 -6.12 -23.23 -9.70
CA LEU A 106 -7.02 -22.30 -10.38
C LEU A 106 -6.91 -22.48 -11.90
N ASN A 107 -7.82 -23.20 -12.54
CA ASN A 107 -7.80 -23.41 -13.99
C ASN A 107 -8.82 -22.55 -14.73
N SER A 108 -9.92 -22.20 -14.08
CA SER A 108 -10.97 -21.33 -14.60
C SER A 108 -11.54 -20.47 -13.49
N LEU A 109 -11.60 -19.16 -13.70
CA LEU A 109 -12.22 -18.25 -12.74
C LEU A 109 -13.72 -18.55 -12.59
N VAL A 110 -14.38 -18.97 -13.66
CA VAL A 110 -15.80 -19.34 -13.63
C VAL A 110 -16.05 -20.60 -12.80
N GLU A 111 -15.19 -21.61 -12.90
CA GLU A 111 -15.35 -22.89 -12.20
C GLU A 111 -14.84 -22.84 -10.75
N ASP A 112 -13.74 -22.12 -10.52
CA ASP A 112 -13.00 -22.14 -9.25
C ASP A 112 -13.29 -20.92 -8.36
N LYS A 113 -14.38 -20.19 -8.60
CA LYS A 113 -14.70 -18.93 -7.91
C LYS A 113 -14.78 -19.07 -6.38
N ASP A 114 -15.33 -20.18 -5.89
CA ASP A 114 -15.55 -20.40 -4.46
C ASP A 114 -14.21 -20.69 -3.76
N MET A 115 -13.34 -21.49 -4.39
CA MET A 115 -11.98 -21.74 -3.93
C MET A 115 -11.15 -20.44 -3.93
N LEU A 116 -11.31 -19.60 -4.95
CA LEU A 116 -10.63 -18.31 -5.01
C LEU A 116 -11.08 -17.38 -3.89
N ALA A 117 -12.38 -17.29 -3.65
CA ALA A 117 -12.91 -16.41 -2.62
C ALA A 117 -12.41 -16.79 -1.22
N GLU A 118 -12.36 -18.09 -0.91
CA GLU A 118 -11.81 -18.57 0.36
C GLU A 118 -10.31 -18.24 0.50
N ASN A 119 -9.54 -18.45 -0.58
CA ASN A 119 -8.10 -18.17 -0.58
C ASN A 119 -7.77 -16.68 -0.47
N LEU A 120 -8.54 -15.85 -1.16
CA LEU A 120 -8.40 -14.40 -1.12
C LEU A 120 -8.72 -13.83 0.25
N GLU A 121 -9.74 -14.38 0.91
CA GLU A 121 -10.09 -14.03 2.28
C GLU A 121 -8.95 -14.32 3.25
N ASN A 122 -8.35 -15.52 3.15
CA ASN A 122 -7.21 -15.89 3.98
C ASN A 122 -6.02 -14.93 3.78
N TRP A 123 -5.79 -14.47 2.56
CA TRP A 123 -4.77 -13.46 2.26
C TRP A 123 -5.10 -12.09 2.88
N ALA A 124 -6.32 -11.58 2.71
CA ALA A 124 -6.74 -10.30 3.27
C ALA A 124 -6.66 -10.30 4.80
N GLN A 125 -6.98 -11.42 5.45
CA GLN A 125 -6.80 -11.59 6.90
C GLN A 125 -5.34 -11.52 7.33
N LYS A 126 -4.43 -12.20 6.60
CA LYS A 126 -2.98 -12.13 6.84
C LYS A 126 -2.47 -10.69 6.70
N GLU A 127 -2.86 -9.98 5.65
CA GLU A 127 -2.44 -8.58 5.41
C GLU A 127 -2.88 -7.66 6.57
N ARG A 128 -4.14 -7.78 7.01
CA ARG A 128 -4.65 -7.03 8.17
C ARG A 128 -3.91 -7.36 9.46
N GLN A 129 -3.49 -8.61 9.65
CA GLN A 129 -2.69 -9.00 10.82
C GLN A 129 -1.30 -8.37 10.78
N VAL A 130 -0.60 -8.43 9.64
CA VAL A 130 0.71 -7.81 9.47
C VAL A 130 0.62 -6.31 9.68
N GLY A 131 -0.38 -5.63 9.07
CA GLY A 131 -0.58 -4.20 9.25
C GLY A 131 -0.85 -3.79 10.70
N ARG A 132 -1.60 -4.61 11.47
CA ARG A 132 -1.77 -4.39 12.92
C ARG A 132 -0.46 -4.53 13.67
N GLN A 133 0.30 -5.58 13.42
CA GLN A 133 1.59 -5.81 14.08
C GLN A 133 2.59 -4.69 13.78
N GLU A 134 2.69 -4.24 12.53
CA GLU A 134 3.54 -3.11 12.14
C GLU A 134 3.12 -1.82 12.84
N THR A 135 1.81 -1.58 12.93
CA THR A 135 1.27 -0.39 13.61
C THR A 135 1.59 -0.44 15.10
N GLU A 136 1.38 -1.57 15.77
CA GLU A 136 1.71 -1.76 17.19
C GLU A 136 3.21 -1.59 17.45
N GLN A 137 4.07 -2.15 16.60
CA GLN A 137 5.51 -1.99 16.72
C GLN A 137 5.94 -0.53 16.52
N ARG A 138 5.35 0.17 15.55
CA ARG A 138 5.63 1.60 15.32
C ARG A 138 5.19 2.45 16.50
N LEU A 139 3.99 2.22 17.03
CA LEU A 139 3.47 2.92 18.19
C LEU A 139 4.34 2.69 19.43
N LYS A 140 4.82 1.46 19.64
CA LYS A 140 5.73 1.15 20.74
C LYS A 140 7.06 1.92 20.59
N LYS A 141 7.67 1.88 19.41
CA LYS A 141 8.91 2.64 19.13
C LYS A 141 8.72 4.15 19.32
N GLU A 142 7.60 4.70 18.84
CA GLU A 142 7.27 6.12 19.02
C GLU A 142 7.05 6.48 20.50
N ALA A 143 6.42 5.61 21.28
CA ALA A 143 6.24 5.80 22.71
C ALA A 143 7.57 5.76 23.46
N ASP A 144 8.42 4.75 23.20
CA ASP A 144 9.75 4.62 23.79
C ASP A 144 10.63 5.84 23.45
N GLN A 145 10.58 6.30 22.20
CA GLN A 145 11.29 7.51 21.77
C GLN A 145 10.80 8.76 22.51
N ARG A 146 9.48 8.94 22.68
CA ARG A 146 8.92 10.08 23.42
C ARG A 146 9.33 10.08 24.89
N VAL A 147 9.40 8.91 25.51
CA VAL A 147 9.89 8.75 26.90
C VAL A 147 11.36 9.16 26.96
N LEU A 148 12.19 8.65 26.04
CA LEU A 148 13.61 9.00 25.98
C LEU A 148 13.83 10.50 25.75
N ASP A 149 13.09 11.11 24.82
CA ASP A 149 13.16 12.55 24.54
C ASP A 149 12.77 13.39 25.77
N SER A 150 11.76 12.93 26.53
CA SER A 150 11.34 13.57 27.78
C SER A 150 12.43 13.49 28.86
N LYS A 151 13.08 12.33 29.00
CA LYS A 151 14.23 12.14 29.92
C LYS A 151 15.39 13.06 29.54
N ARG A 152 15.77 13.10 28.26
CA ARG A 152 16.84 13.97 27.73
C ARG A 152 16.52 15.45 27.93
N HIS A 153 15.27 15.85 27.74
CA HIS A 153 14.83 17.23 28.01
C HIS A 153 14.94 17.60 29.49
N ALA A 154 14.59 16.69 30.40
CA ALA A 154 14.76 16.90 31.83
C ALA A 154 16.25 17.02 32.20
N ALA A 155 17.12 16.16 31.68
CA ALA A 155 18.57 16.23 31.87
C ALA A 155 19.15 17.57 31.40
N ARG A 156 18.79 18.03 30.19
CA ARG A 156 19.23 19.35 29.67
C ARG A 156 18.81 20.50 30.59
N LYS A 157 17.59 20.45 31.14
CA LYS A 157 17.12 21.47 32.11
C LYS A 157 17.90 21.45 33.42
N LEU A 158 18.27 20.28 33.92
CA LEU A 158 19.08 20.14 35.13
C LEU A 158 20.50 20.68 34.89
N ILE A 159 21.17 20.23 33.82
CA ILE A 159 22.51 20.70 33.42
C ILE A 159 22.55 22.23 33.32
N ALA A 160 21.52 22.85 32.75
CA ALA A 160 21.49 24.30 32.54
C ALA A 160 21.14 25.12 33.80
N ARG A 161 20.56 24.51 34.84
CA ARG A 161 20.00 25.23 36.00
C ARG A 161 20.59 24.83 37.35
N THR A 162 21.42 23.80 37.41
CA THR A 162 22.01 23.29 38.65
C THR A 162 23.50 22.99 38.48
N GLU A 163 24.24 22.93 39.59
CA GLU A 163 25.66 22.52 39.63
C GLU A 163 25.82 21.01 39.90
N MET A 164 24.81 20.21 39.55
CA MET A 164 24.84 18.76 39.80
C MET A 164 25.86 18.07 38.90
N ASP A 165 26.50 17.02 39.41
CA ASP A 165 27.39 16.16 38.63
C ASP A 165 26.60 15.21 37.71
N ASP A 166 27.28 14.59 36.75
CA ASP A 166 26.64 13.72 35.77
C ASP A 166 26.07 12.44 36.39
N GLN A 167 26.65 12.00 37.51
CA GLN A 167 26.17 10.87 38.29
C GLN A 167 24.77 11.15 38.87
N ALA A 168 24.59 12.31 39.53
CA ALA A 168 23.32 12.68 40.14
C ALA A 168 22.23 12.98 39.09
N ILE A 169 22.59 13.57 37.94
CA ILE A 169 21.63 13.82 36.85
C ILE A 169 21.20 12.51 36.17
N ALA A 170 22.14 11.58 35.96
CA ALA A 170 21.84 10.24 35.42
C ALA A 170 20.86 9.48 36.31
N GLU A 171 21.07 9.50 37.63
CA GLU A 171 20.17 8.87 38.61
C GLU A 171 18.75 9.49 38.59
N ILE A 172 18.63 10.83 38.53
CA ILE A 172 17.32 11.51 38.54
C ILE A 172 16.53 11.29 37.25
N THR A 173 17.23 11.27 36.12
CA THR A 173 16.59 11.20 34.79
C THR A 173 16.48 9.77 34.27
N ASP A 174 17.05 8.81 35.00
CA ASP A 174 17.12 7.39 34.61
C ASP A 174 17.72 7.26 33.20
N LEU A 175 18.84 7.97 32.99
CA LEU A 175 19.69 7.96 31.79
C LEU A 175 21.06 7.39 32.16
N SER A 176 21.83 6.98 31.15
CA SER A 176 23.23 6.57 31.38
C SER A 176 24.11 7.80 31.66
N VAL A 177 25.19 7.62 32.41
CA VAL A 177 26.17 8.70 32.65
C VAL A 177 26.81 9.17 31.34
N GLU A 178 27.03 8.26 30.37
CA GLU A 178 27.54 8.59 29.03
C GLU A 178 26.56 9.46 28.22
N ASP A 179 25.24 9.17 28.28
CA ASP A 179 24.22 10.01 27.65
C ASP A 179 24.22 11.42 28.26
N VAL A 180 24.34 11.54 29.58
CA VAL A 180 24.35 12.82 30.28
C VAL A 180 25.62 13.63 29.96
N ASP A 181 26.79 13.00 29.93
CA ASP A 181 28.04 13.65 29.53
C ASP A 181 27.96 14.20 28.10
N THR A 182 27.42 13.41 27.17
CA THR A 182 27.16 13.85 25.78
C THR A 182 26.24 15.07 25.74
N LEU A 183 25.12 15.04 26.48
CA LEU A 183 24.20 16.17 26.58
C LEU A 183 24.84 17.40 27.21
N ARG A 184 25.77 17.23 28.16
CA ARG A 184 26.50 18.34 28.79
C ARG A 184 27.49 18.98 27.83
N ALA A 185 28.15 18.19 26.99
CA ALA A 185 28.99 18.70 25.91
C ALA A 185 28.17 19.51 24.89
N GLU A 186 26.97 19.04 24.51
CA GLU A 186 26.06 19.76 23.61
C GLU A 186 25.59 21.12 24.16
N VAL A 187 25.37 21.24 25.47
CA VAL A 187 24.87 22.48 26.10
C VAL A 187 25.98 23.52 26.36
N LYS A 188 27.24 23.08 26.45
CA LYS A 188 28.40 23.98 26.64
C LYS A 188 28.88 24.65 25.35
N HIS A 189 28.41 24.19 24.18
CA HIS A 189 28.66 24.78 22.87
C HIS A 189 27.57 25.77 22.46
#